data_AF-Q25BV6-F1
#
_entry.id   AF-Q25BV6-F1
#
_cell.length_a   1.000
_cell.length_b   1.000
_cell.length_c   1.000
_cell.angle_alpha   90.00
_cell.angle_beta   90.00
_cell.angle_gamma   90.00
#
_symmetry.space_group_name_H-M   'P 1'
#
loop_
_entity.id
_entity.type
_entity.pdbx_description
1 polymer ?
#
loop_
_entity_poly.entity_id
_entity_poly.type
_entity_poly.pdbx_seq_one_letter_code
_entity_poly.pdbx_strand_id
1 'polypeptide(L)'
;MKESDFEFIDEMVSQLEGTIENLVQEERRLADKIGHARVEELKCYWQGELEPDEIEEFKGGLDYWDKLIIFTWSRLNRVHETRAMAGRAIMKNNQLKGK
;
A
#
# COMPACT_ATOMS: atom_id res chain seq x y z
N MET A 1 -10.42 -23.14 -13.80
CA MET A 1 -11.07 -22.55 -12.61
C MET A 1 -12.55 -22.82 -12.68
N LYS A 2 -13.09 -23.33 -11.57
CA LYS A 2 -14.53 -23.50 -11.36
C LYS A 2 -15.17 -22.14 -11.06
N GLU A 3 -16.48 -22.05 -11.15
CA GLU A 3 -17.26 -20.84 -10.83
C GLU A 3 -17.00 -20.34 -9.41
N SER A 4 -16.84 -21.28 -8.46
CA SER A 4 -16.43 -21.02 -7.07
C SER A 4 -15.09 -20.27 -6.94
N ASP A 5 -14.17 -20.47 -7.89
CA ASP A 5 -12.87 -19.79 -7.86
C ASP A 5 -13.01 -18.31 -8.27
N PHE A 6 -14.03 -17.97 -9.07
CA PHE A 6 -14.29 -16.58 -9.45
C PHE A 6 -14.99 -15.81 -8.33
N GLU A 7 -16.00 -16.40 -7.71
CA GLU A 7 -16.69 -15.82 -6.55
C GLU A 7 -15.69 -15.55 -5.41
N PHE A 8 -14.77 -16.50 -5.17
CA PHE A 8 -13.71 -16.31 -4.19
C PHE A 8 -12.77 -15.13 -4.50
N ILE A 9 -12.34 -14.99 -5.76
CA ILE A 9 -11.45 -13.87 -6.14
C ILE A 9 -12.21 -12.54 -6.09
N ASP A 10 -13.48 -12.51 -6.49
CA ASP A 10 -14.31 -11.31 -6.43
C ASP A 10 -14.54 -10.83 -4.99
N GLU A 11 -14.87 -11.76 -4.09
CA GLU A 11 -14.97 -11.46 -2.65
C GLU A 11 -13.64 -10.94 -2.10
N MET A 12 -12.52 -11.56 -2.46
CA MET A 12 -11.19 -11.10 -2.06
C MET A 12 -10.90 -9.68 -2.59
N VAL A 13 -11.27 -9.35 -3.83
CA VAL A 13 -11.10 -7.99 -4.38
C VAL A 13 -11.91 -6.98 -3.59
N SER A 14 -13.16 -7.28 -3.25
CA SER A 14 -14.00 -6.43 -2.41
C SER A 14 -13.38 -6.17 -1.03
N GLN A 15 -12.85 -7.22 -0.39
CA GLN A 15 -12.15 -7.10 0.90
C GLN A 15 -10.86 -6.26 0.79
N LEU A 16 -10.12 -6.41 -0.31
CA LEU A 16 -8.92 -5.61 -0.57
C LEU A 16 -9.28 -4.13 -0.80
N GLU A 17 -10.36 -3.83 -1.50
CA GLU A 17 -10.83 -2.45 -1.72
C GLU A 17 -11.23 -1.77 -0.40
N GLY A 18 -12.00 -2.45 0.46
CA GLY A 18 -12.28 -1.94 1.81
C GLY A 18 -11.02 -1.76 2.67
N THR A 19 -10.02 -2.63 2.51
CA THR A 19 -8.72 -2.49 3.19
C THR A 19 -7.95 -1.27 2.69
N ILE A 20 -7.95 -1.01 1.37
CA ILE A 20 -7.32 0.17 0.77
C ILE A 20 -7.98 1.44 1.32
N GLU A 21 -9.31 1.51 1.31
CA GLU A 21 -10.04 2.69 1.81
C GLU A 21 -9.67 3.02 3.26
N ASN A 22 -9.67 2.01 4.14
CA ASN A 22 -9.29 2.20 5.54
C ASN A 22 -7.84 2.68 5.70
N LEU A 23 -6.91 2.13 4.92
CA LEU A 23 -5.51 2.54 4.98
C LEU A 23 -5.29 3.95 4.44
N VAL A 24 -6.00 4.37 3.40
CA VAL A 24 -5.95 5.74 2.87
C VAL A 24 -6.51 6.74 3.89
N GLN A 25 -7.58 6.38 4.60
CA GLN A 25 -8.11 7.22 5.68
C GLN A 25 -7.10 7.36 6.83
N GLU A 26 -6.45 6.25 7.22
CA GLU A 26 -5.42 6.28 8.25
C GLU A 26 -4.18 7.08 7.82
N GLU A 27 -3.72 6.93 6.58
CA GLU A 27 -2.65 7.74 6.01
C GLU A 27 -2.97 9.24 6.13
N ARG A 28 -4.16 9.67 5.72
CA ARG A 28 -4.59 11.07 5.82
C ARG A 28 -4.57 11.55 7.27
N ARG A 29 -5.12 10.75 8.19
CA ARG A 29 -5.14 11.07 9.63
C ARG A 29 -3.73 11.22 10.20
N LEU A 30 -2.80 10.36 9.78
CA LEU A 30 -1.40 10.42 10.21
C LEU A 30 -0.68 11.62 9.59
N ALA A 31 -0.93 11.92 8.32
CA ALA A 31 -0.37 13.07 7.62
C ALA A 31 -0.81 14.39 8.27
N ASP A 32 -2.10 14.52 8.60
CA ASP A 32 -2.63 15.68 9.32
C ASP A 32 -2.01 15.83 10.71
N LYS A 33 -1.70 14.70 11.35
CA LYS A 33 -1.13 14.66 12.71
C LYS A 33 0.33 15.07 12.77
N ILE A 34 1.16 14.56 11.86
CA ILE A 34 2.62 14.83 11.86
C ILE A 34 2.98 16.11 11.08
N GLY A 35 2.04 16.59 10.25
CA GLY A 35 2.19 17.82 9.48
C GLY A 35 2.90 17.59 8.15
N HIS A 36 2.55 18.43 7.18
CA HIS A 36 2.98 18.29 5.79
C HIS A 36 4.50 18.27 5.61
N ALA A 37 5.24 19.14 6.32
CA ALA A 37 6.70 19.18 6.20
C ALA A 37 7.35 17.84 6.58
N ARG A 38 6.90 17.24 7.69
CA ARG A 38 7.39 15.94 8.14
C ARG A 38 7.01 14.82 7.19
N VAL A 39 5.79 14.86 6.63
CA VAL A 39 5.36 13.90 5.60
C VAL A 39 6.29 13.92 4.38
N GLU A 40 6.68 15.09 3.90
CA GLU A 40 7.56 15.20 2.74
C GLU A 40 8.97 14.64 3.03
N GLU A 41 9.55 14.92 4.20
CA GLU A 41 10.82 14.32 4.62
C GLU A 41 10.73 12.78 4.65
N LEU A 42 9.65 12.24 5.22
CA LEU A 42 9.41 10.80 5.30
C LEU A 42 9.21 10.18 3.92
N LYS A 43 8.63 10.90 2.95
CA LYS A 43 8.52 10.45 1.57
C LYS A 43 9.88 10.35 0.89
N CYS A 44 10.74 11.36 1.02
CA CYS A 44 12.11 11.30 0.49
C CYS A 44 12.87 10.11 1.07
N TYR A 45 12.77 9.88 2.39
CA TYR A 45 13.32 8.69 3.02
C TYR A 45 12.74 7.39 2.45
N TRP A 46 11.41 7.30 2.33
CA TRP A 46 10.70 6.12 1.83
C TRP A 46 11.05 5.79 0.37
N GLN A 47 11.26 6.81 -0.46
CA GLN A 47 11.61 6.70 -1.87
C GLN A 47 13.10 6.43 -2.09
N GLY A 48 13.91 6.47 -1.03
CA GLY A 48 15.36 6.27 -1.11
C GLY A 48 16.10 7.46 -1.73
N GLU A 49 15.57 8.67 -1.54
CA GLU A 49 16.11 9.91 -2.09
C GLU A 49 17.11 10.60 -1.15
N LEU A 50 17.35 10.04 0.04
CA LEU A 50 18.37 10.52 0.99
C LEU A 50 19.72 9.89 0.69
N GLU A 51 20.79 10.67 0.88
CA GLU A 51 22.15 10.16 0.79
C GLU A 51 22.48 9.20 1.96
N PRO A 52 23.42 8.25 1.79
CA PRO A 52 23.68 7.23 2.81
C PRO A 52 24.03 7.76 4.21
N ASP A 53 24.70 8.90 4.29
CA ASP A 53 25.05 9.60 5.53
C ASP A 53 23.84 10.29 6.18
N GLU A 54 22.92 10.84 5.37
CA GLU A 54 21.67 11.44 5.85
C GLU A 54 20.71 10.38 6.42
N ILE A 55 20.73 9.15 5.87
CA ILE A 55 19.83 8.07 6.28
C ILE A 55 19.97 7.70 7.77
N GLU A 56 21.21 7.62 8.26
CA GLU A 56 21.45 7.15 9.64
C GLU A 56 21.00 8.20 10.66
N GLU A 57 21.29 9.48 10.39
CA GLU A 57 20.78 10.60 11.20
C GLU A 57 19.25 10.66 11.16
N PHE A 58 18.66 10.54 9.97
CA PHE A 58 17.21 10.57 9.79
C PHE A 58 16.51 9.46 10.58
N LYS A 59 17.03 8.22 10.51
CA LYS A 59 16.50 7.08 11.27
C LYS A 59 16.53 7.30 12.78
N GLY A 60 17.59 7.95 13.29
CA GLY A 60 17.72 8.30 14.70
C GLY A 60 16.62 9.25 15.19
N GLY A 61 16.10 10.09 14.29
CA GLY A 61 15.02 11.04 14.56
C GLY A 61 13.59 10.50 14.42
N LEU A 62 13.39 9.24 14.01
CA LEU A 62 12.06 8.70 13.76
C LEU A 62 11.28 8.39 15.05
N ASP A 63 10.14 9.04 15.20
CA ASP A 63 9.22 8.81 16.30
C ASP A 63 8.21 7.67 16.00
N TYR A 64 7.23 7.51 16.88
CA TYR A 64 6.18 6.50 16.71
C TYR A 64 5.26 6.78 15.51
N TRP A 65 4.86 8.04 15.30
CA TRP A 65 3.93 8.43 14.24
C TRP A 65 4.59 8.36 12.87
N ASP A 66 5.87 8.72 12.79
CA ASP A 66 6.72 8.57 11.60
C ASP A 66 6.76 7.10 11.15
N LYS A 67 7.04 6.19 12.10
CA LYS A 67 7.08 4.74 11.82
C LYS A 67 5.71 4.21 11.40
N LEU A 68 4.65 4.73 11.99
CA LEU A 68 3.29 4.29 11.71
C LEU A 68 2.83 4.71 10.30
N ILE A 69 3.17 5.92 9.84
CA ILE A 69 2.82 6.35 8.48
C ILE A 69 3.65 5.58 7.43
N ILE A 70 4.94 5.36 7.67
CA ILE A 70 5.80 4.52 6.81
C ILE A 70 5.25 3.09 6.71
N PHE A 71 4.82 2.51 7.84
CA PHE A 71 4.20 1.19 7.86
C PHE A 71 2.87 1.17 7.10
N THR A 72 2.08 2.25 7.17
CA THR A 72 0.83 2.41 6.42
C THR A 72 1.09 2.44 4.92
N TRP A 73 2.11 3.17 4.46
CA TRP A 73 2.54 3.15 3.05
C TRP A 73 2.99 1.76 2.60
N SER A 74 3.77 1.06 3.43
CA SER A 74 4.20 -0.32 3.15
C SER A 74 2.99 -1.25 2.94
N ARG A 75 1.95 -1.08 3.77
CA ARG A 75 0.72 -1.88 3.67
C ARG A 75 -0.09 -1.52 2.44
N LEU A 76 -0.26 -0.23 2.15
CA LEU A 76 -0.94 0.24 0.94
C LEU A 76 -0.28 -0.36 -0.30
N ASN A 77 1.05 -0.29 -0.41
CA ASN A 77 1.76 -0.83 -1.56
C ASN A 77 1.50 -2.34 -1.75
N ARG A 78 1.61 -3.13 -0.67
CA ARG A 78 1.34 -4.58 -0.72
C ARG A 78 -0.10 -4.92 -1.10
N VAL A 79 -1.08 -4.18 -0.56
CA VAL A 79 -2.50 -4.41 -0.85
C VAL A 79 -2.80 -4.06 -2.31
N HIS A 80 -2.25 -2.95 -2.83
CA HIS A 80 -2.36 -2.59 -4.24
C HIS A 80 -1.73 -3.64 -5.17
N GLU A 81 -0.54 -4.14 -4.84
CA GLU A 81 0.12 -5.22 -5.59
C GLU A 81 -0.74 -6.49 -5.61
N THR A 82 -1.29 -6.89 -4.46
CA THR A 82 -2.15 -8.07 -4.31
C THR A 82 -3.42 -7.93 -5.14
N ARG A 83 -4.07 -6.76 -5.08
CA ARG A 83 -5.28 -6.45 -5.86
C ARG A 83 -4.99 -6.48 -7.36
N ALA A 84 -3.85 -5.93 -7.79
CA ALA A 84 -3.44 -6.00 -9.18
C ALA A 84 -3.15 -7.44 -9.64
N MET A 85 -2.55 -8.28 -8.79
CA MET A 85 -2.36 -9.71 -9.06
C MET A 85 -3.68 -10.45 -9.21
N ALA A 86 -4.63 -10.21 -8.32
CA ALA A 86 -5.98 -10.77 -8.36
C ALA A 86 -6.70 -10.42 -9.68
N GLY A 87 -6.69 -9.14 -10.05
CA GLY A 87 -7.27 -8.68 -11.32
C GLY A 87 -6.61 -9.32 -12.54
N ARG A 88 -5.28 -9.42 -12.56
CA ARG A 88 -4.55 -10.10 -13.65
C ARG A 88 -4.90 -11.59 -13.76
N ALA A 89 -5.15 -12.28 -12.64
CA ALA A 89 -5.55 -13.68 -12.64
C ALA A 89 -6.93 -13.88 -13.29
N ILE A 90 -7.89 -13.00 -12.98
CA ILE A 90 -9.22 -12.99 -13.62
C ILE A 90 -9.07 -12.75 -15.13
N MET A 91 -8.33 -11.72 -15.54
CA MET A 91 -8.18 -11.33 -16.95
C MET A 91 -7.56 -12.44 -17.81
N LYS A 92 -6.47 -13.07 -17.34
CA LYS A 92 -5.82 -14.17 -18.07
C LYS A 92 -6.78 -15.35 -18.29
N ASN A 93 -7.65 -15.63 -17.34
CA ASN A 93 -8.58 -16.73 -17.44
C ASN A 93 -9.76 -16.43 -18.39
N ASN A 94 -10.26 -15.19 -18.40
CA ASN A 94 -11.28 -14.76 -19.35
C ASN A 94 -10.78 -14.80 -20.81
N GLN A 95 -9.50 -14.48 -21.04
CA GLN A 95 -8.88 -14.61 -22.36
C GLN A 95 -8.75 -16.07 -22.83
N LEU A 96 -8.59 -17.02 -21.90
CA LEU A 96 -8.49 -18.45 -22.20
C LEU A 96 -9.85 -19.10 -22.46
N LYS A 97 -10.94 -18.57 -21.88
CA LYS A 97 -12.31 -19.05 -22.12
C LYS A 97 -12.93 -18.55 -23.43
N GLY A 98 -12.36 -17.52 -24.04
CA GLY A 98 -12.81 -16.96 -25.33
C GLY A 98 -12.13 -17.54 -26.57
N LYS A 99 -11.32 -18.59 -26.42
CA LYS A 99 -10.72 -19.40 -27.50
C LYS A 99 -11.29 -20.80 -27.45
#